data_AF-A0A2H6H0W5-F1
#
_entry.id   AF-A0A2H6H0W5-F1
#
_cell.length_a   1.000
_cell.length_b   1.000
_cell.length_c   1.000
_cell.angle_alpha   90.00
_cell.angle_beta   90.00
_cell.angle_gamma   90.00
#
_symmetry.space_group_name_H-M   'P 1'
#
loop_
_entity.id
_entity.type
_entity.pdbx_description
1 polymer ?
#
loop_
_entity_poly.entity_id
_entity_poly.type
_entity_poly.pdbx_seq_one_letter_code
_entity_poly.pdbx_strand_id
1 'polypeptide(L)'
;MQQLKDIKMGWRHRLRFESESPIECPLCHKGVKVVFIIHSTRGTISQLFMMCPLCKDTFIGEYVQSSRDDVYYFKEFHDYKNPRSEKEFSQNIKDISENFVLIYNEAESAEEFGLKQICGGGYRKAFEFLIKDYLIKKKSPSLKME
;
A
#
# COMPACT_ATOMS: atom_id res chain seq x y z
N MET A 1 6.76 -26.34 -10.04
CA MET A 1 7.60 -26.81 -8.92
C MET A 1 8.32 -25.62 -8.31
N GLN A 2 8.12 -25.45 -7.01
CA GLN A 2 8.37 -24.29 -6.16
C GLN A 2 9.81 -23.73 -6.20
N GLN A 3 9.94 -22.40 -6.06
CA GLN A 3 11.17 -21.80 -5.57
C GLN A 3 11.26 -22.01 -4.05
N LEU A 4 11.86 -23.12 -3.65
CA LEU A 4 12.24 -23.37 -2.25
C LEU A 4 13.46 -22.50 -1.91
N LYS A 5 13.33 -21.61 -0.93
CA LYS A 5 14.48 -20.98 -0.27
C LYS A 5 14.50 -21.39 1.19
N ASP A 6 15.47 -22.23 1.52
CA ASP A 6 15.81 -22.58 2.90
C ASP A 6 16.67 -21.46 3.50
N ILE A 7 16.19 -20.84 4.59
CA ILE A 7 16.94 -19.84 5.35
C ILE A 7 17.41 -20.48 6.65
N LYS A 8 18.74 -20.59 6.82
CA LYS A 8 19.35 -21.13 8.04
C LYS A 8 19.48 -20.03 9.09
N MET A 9 18.86 -20.22 10.26
CA MET A 9 18.99 -19.34 11.42
C MET A 9 19.78 -20.04 12.53
N GLY A 10 21.03 -19.61 12.73
CA GLY A 10 21.89 -20.16 13.77
C GLY A 10 22.00 -21.69 13.72
N TRP A 11 22.49 -22.29 14.80
CA TRP A 11 22.83 -23.71 14.83
C TRP A 11 21.64 -24.68 14.89
N ARG A 12 20.37 -24.23 14.88
CA ARG A 12 19.23 -25.13 15.18
C ARG A 12 17.91 -24.98 14.39
N HIS A 13 17.65 -23.93 13.62
CA HIS A 13 16.36 -23.82 12.90
C HIS A 13 16.52 -23.46 11.43
N ARG A 14 15.80 -24.17 10.55
CA ARG A 14 15.75 -23.94 9.11
C ARG A 14 14.33 -23.55 8.74
N LEU A 15 14.13 -22.28 8.40
CA LEU A 15 12.85 -21.81 7.89
C LEU A 15 12.76 -22.10 6.39
N ARG A 16 11.58 -22.53 5.95
CA ARG A 16 11.28 -22.78 4.54
C ARG A 16 10.19 -21.84 4.05
N PHE A 17 10.47 -21.14 2.96
CA PHE A 17 9.52 -20.25 2.31
C PHE A 17 9.03 -20.86 1.00
N GLU A 18 7.72 -20.97 0.85
CA GLU A 18 7.05 -21.59 -0.29
C GLU A 18 6.11 -20.60 -1.00
N SER A 19 6.01 -20.73 -2.32
CA SER A 19 5.06 -19.99 -3.16
C SER A 19 4.58 -20.88 -4.29
N GLU A 20 3.28 -20.86 -4.56
CA GLU A 20 2.64 -21.67 -5.60
C GLU A 20 3.03 -21.23 -7.03
N SER A 21 3.41 -19.95 -7.18
CA SER A 21 3.80 -19.35 -8.46
C SER A 21 5.20 -18.72 -8.38
N PRO A 22 5.91 -18.58 -9.51
CA PRO A 22 7.17 -17.82 -9.51
C PRO A 22 6.91 -16.39 -9.04
N ILE A 23 7.73 -15.94 -8.10
CA ILE A 23 7.68 -14.56 -7.62
C ILE A 23 8.08 -13.63 -8.77
N GLU A 24 7.10 -12.90 -9.27
CA GLU A 24 7.31 -11.78 -10.16
C GLU A 24 7.63 -10.53 -9.33
N CYS A 25 8.57 -9.70 -9.80
CA CYS A 25 8.85 -8.45 -9.11
C CYS A 25 7.60 -7.55 -9.14
N PRO A 26 7.03 -7.14 -7.98
CA PRO A 26 5.81 -6.33 -7.95
C PRO A 26 5.98 -4.92 -8.50
N LEU A 27 7.23 -4.47 -8.72
CA LEU A 27 7.54 -3.11 -9.15
C LEU A 27 7.78 -2.99 -10.66
N CYS A 28 8.35 -4.02 -11.28
CA CYS A 28 8.68 -3.99 -12.71
C CYS A 28 7.98 -5.09 -13.51
N HIS A 29 7.20 -5.95 -12.85
CA HIS A 29 6.43 -7.02 -13.48
C HIS A 29 7.28 -7.92 -14.40
N LYS A 30 8.52 -8.18 -13.94
CA LYS A 30 9.45 -9.11 -14.61
C LYS A 30 9.73 -10.27 -13.67
N GLY A 31 9.67 -11.48 -14.20
CA GLY A 31 9.99 -12.70 -13.47
C GLY A 31 11.48 -12.77 -13.20
N VAL A 32 11.90 -12.65 -11.93
CA VAL A 32 13.32 -12.73 -11.58
C VAL A 32 13.50 -13.49 -10.28
N LYS A 33 14.61 -14.25 -10.20
CA LYS A 33 15.10 -14.79 -8.94
C LYS A 33 15.52 -13.63 -8.04
N VAL A 34 14.64 -13.24 -7.12
CA VAL A 34 14.87 -12.17 -6.15
C VAL A 34 16.09 -12.45 -5.28
N VAL A 35 16.83 -11.41 -4.92
CA VAL A 35 17.92 -11.52 -3.93
C VAL A 35 17.29 -11.38 -2.55
N PHE A 36 17.50 -12.37 -1.69
CA PHE A 36 17.06 -12.31 -0.30
C PHE A 36 18.10 -11.51 0.51
N ILE A 37 17.64 -10.54 1.29
CA ILE A 37 18.51 -9.69 2.11
C ILE A 37 18.36 -10.09 3.58
N ILE A 38 17.16 -9.97 4.13
CA ILE A 38 16.86 -10.23 5.55
C ILE A 38 15.40 -10.62 5.71
N HIS A 39 15.07 -11.29 6.81
CA HIS A 39 13.68 -11.55 7.20
C HIS A 39 13.42 -11.12 8.63
N SER A 40 12.16 -10.87 8.95
CA SER A 40 11.66 -10.59 10.29
C SER A 40 10.45 -11.45 10.56
N THR A 41 10.47 -12.25 11.62
CA THR A 41 9.38 -13.16 11.98
C THR A 41 8.72 -12.70 13.27
N ARG A 42 7.40 -12.56 13.25
CA ARG A 42 6.55 -12.22 14.41
C ARG A 42 5.37 -13.17 14.48
N GLY A 43 5.41 -14.12 15.42
CA GLY A 43 4.40 -15.16 15.53
C GLY A 43 4.34 -16.01 14.25
N THR A 44 3.16 -16.13 13.68
CA THR A 44 2.93 -16.89 12.44
C THR A 44 3.24 -16.08 11.17
N ILE A 45 3.67 -14.83 11.28
CA ILE A 45 3.96 -13.97 10.11
C ILE A 45 5.47 -13.79 9.97
N SER A 46 5.98 -13.96 8.76
CA SER A 46 7.37 -13.65 8.41
C SER A 46 7.43 -12.73 7.19
N GLN A 47 8.18 -11.63 7.32
CA GLN A 47 8.38 -10.64 6.28
C GLN A 47 9.78 -10.79 5.70
N LEU A 48 9.88 -10.94 4.38
CA LEU A 48 11.13 -11.08 3.65
C LEU A 48 11.44 -9.79 2.91
N PHE A 49 12.57 -9.17 3.24
CA PHE A 49 13.13 -8.04 2.51
C PHE A 49 13.92 -8.55 1.31
N MET A 50 13.53 -8.13 0.11
CA MET A 50 14.02 -8.66 -1.15
C MET A 50 14.40 -7.52 -2.09
N MET A 51 15.36 -7.80 -2.99
CA MET A 51 15.77 -6.90 -4.06
C MET A 51 15.56 -7.55 -5.42
N CYS A 52 15.01 -6.78 -6.36
CA CYS A 52 14.98 -7.16 -7.77
C CYS A 52 16.32 -6.83 -8.42
N PRO A 53 17.05 -7.78 -9.03
CA PRO A 53 18.33 -7.47 -9.67
C PRO A 53 18.17 -6.74 -11.02
N LEU A 54 16.95 -6.66 -11.58
CA LEU A 54 16.70 -5.92 -12.83
C LEU A 54 16.44 -4.44 -12.60
N CYS A 55 15.40 -4.09 -11.82
CA CYS A 55 15.11 -2.68 -11.52
C CYS A 55 15.93 -2.13 -10.34
N LYS A 56 16.69 -2.99 -9.64
CA LYS A 56 17.52 -2.66 -8.47
C LYS A 56 16.75 -2.10 -7.27
N ASP A 57 15.44 -2.27 -7.29
CA ASP A 57 14.54 -1.78 -6.26
C ASP A 57 14.22 -2.88 -5.25
N THR A 58 13.82 -2.46 -4.05
CA THR A 58 13.51 -3.38 -2.95
C THR A 58 12.00 -3.50 -2.74
N PHE A 59 11.56 -4.59 -2.12
CA PHE A 59 10.17 -4.80 -1.74
C PHE A 59 10.10 -5.86 -0.64
N ILE A 60 8.95 -5.92 0.04
CA ILE A 60 8.72 -6.85 1.14
C ILE A 60 7.68 -7.88 0.72
N GLY A 61 7.99 -9.16 0.91
CA GLY A 61 7.02 -10.24 0.80
C GLY A 61 6.57 -10.68 2.18
N GLU A 62 5.26 -10.79 2.40
CA GLU A 62 4.68 -11.37 3.61
C GLU A 62 4.38 -12.85 3.40
N TYR A 63 4.75 -13.65 4.39
CA TYR A 63 4.53 -15.08 4.41
C TYR A 63 3.89 -15.49 5.73
N VAL A 64 2.97 -16.47 5.68
CA VAL A 64 2.23 -16.96 6.84
C VAL A 64 2.58 -18.42 7.10
N GLN A 65 2.84 -18.75 8.35
CA GLN A 65 3.14 -20.09 8.82
C GLN A 65 1.89 -20.96 8.73
N SER A 66 2.04 -22.16 8.17
CA SER A 66 1.00 -23.19 8.30
C SER A 66 1.01 -23.78 9.71
N SER A 67 -0.13 -24.31 10.15
CA SER A 67 -0.41 -24.71 11.54
C SER A 67 0.52 -25.81 12.09
N ARG A 68 1.38 -26.41 11.27
CA ARG A 68 2.41 -27.37 11.66
C ARG A 68 3.63 -27.13 10.77
N ASP A 69 4.79 -26.94 11.38
CA ASP A 69 6.15 -26.80 10.78
C ASP A 69 6.69 -25.37 10.54
N ASP A 70 8.02 -25.26 10.47
CA ASP A 70 8.81 -24.05 10.14
C ASP A 70 8.63 -23.61 8.65
N VAL A 71 7.45 -23.87 8.07
CA VAL A 71 7.09 -23.62 6.67
C VAL A 71 6.16 -22.42 6.59
N TYR A 72 6.56 -21.45 5.78
CA TYR A 72 5.89 -20.18 5.55
C TYR A 72 5.46 -20.07 4.09
N TYR A 73 4.19 -19.78 3.87
CA TYR A 73 3.59 -19.67 2.55
C TYR A 73 3.40 -18.21 2.17
N PHE A 74 3.73 -17.87 0.92
CA PHE A 74 3.57 -16.52 0.40
C PHE A 74 2.11 -16.07 0.51
N LYS A 75 1.89 -14.87 1.04
CA LYS A 75 0.58 -14.24 1.15
C LYS A 75 0.46 -13.08 0.18
N GLU A 76 1.30 -12.06 0.32
CA GLU A 76 1.23 -10.84 -0.49
C GLU A 76 2.55 -10.06 -0.49
N PHE A 77 2.68 -9.10 -1.41
CA PHE A 77 3.74 -8.10 -1.36
C PHE A 77 3.24 -6.84 -0.66
N HIS A 78 4.09 -6.24 0.15
CA HIS A 78 3.89 -4.90 0.68
C HIS A 78 4.69 -3.90 -0.16
N ASP A 79 3.98 -2.91 -0.70
CA ASP A 79 4.60 -1.73 -1.29
C ASP A 79 4.83 -0.68 -0.20
N TYR A 80 6.08 -0.52 0.23
CA TYR A 80 6.45 0.53 1.17
C TYR A 80 6.47 1.93 0.53
N LYS A 81 6.35 2.02 -0.80
CA LYS A 81 6.26 3.30 -1.50
C LYS A 81 4.88 3.92 -1.43
N ASN A 82 3.90 3.28 -0.80
CA ASN A 82 2.61 3.91 -0.53
C ASN A 82 2.73 4.84 0.69
N PRO A 83 2.77 6.17 0.50
CA PRO A 83 2.69 7.10 1.61
C PRO A 83 1.32 6.97 2.27
N ARG A 84 1.28 6.30 3.43
CA ARG A 84 0.05 6.09 4.20
C ARG A 84 -0.40 7.31 4.98
N SER A 85 0.28 8.45 4.87
CA SER A 85 -0.12 9.65 5.60
C SER A 85 -1.19 10.38 4.81
N GLU A 86 -2.45 10.00 5.01
CA GLU A 86 -3.57 10.86 4.66
C GLU A 86 -3.42 12.18 5.42
N LYS A 87 -3.58 13.29 4.71
CA LYS A 87 -3.70 14.60 5.31
C LYS A 87 -5.00 14.71 6.09
N GLU A 88 -4.82 15.00 7.37
CA GLU A 88 -5.91 15.31 8.28
C GLU A 88 -6.44 16.72 8.04
N PHE A 89 -7.76 16.83 7.90
CA PHE A 89 -8.48 18.09 7.77
C PHE A 89 -9.28 18.38 9.04
N SER A 90 -9.56 19.67 9.30
CA SER A 90 -10.41 20.06 10.41
C SER A 90 -11.84 19.52 10.26
N GLN A 91 -12.53 19.30 11.38
CA GLN A 91 -13.90 18.79 11.36
C GLN A 91 -14.84 19.69 10.54
N ASN A 92 -14.64 21.01 10.59
CA ASN A 92 -15.43 21.94 9.77
C ASN A 92 -15.35 21.64 8.28
N ILE A 93 -14.18 21.25 7.76
CA ILE A 93 -13.99 20.89 6.35
C ILE A 93 -14.64 19.55 6.05
N LYS A 94 -14.43 18.55 6.92
CA LYS A 94 -15.07 17.22 6.81
C LYS A 94 -16.59 17.34 6.76
N ASP A 95 -17.18 18.15 7.65
CA ASP A 95 -18.62 18.41 7.73
C ASP A 95 -19.16 19.20 6.53
N ILE A 96 -18.30 19.93 5.80
CA ILE A 96 -18.69 20.62 4.58
C ILE A 96 -18.68 19.65 3.41
N SER A 97 -17.60 18.88 3.25
CA SER A 97 -17.43 17.98 2.11
C SER A 97 -16.48 16.83 2.44
N GLU A 98 -17.05 15.64 2.69
CA GLU A 98 -16.28 14.40 2.81
C GLU A 98 -15.62 14.02 1.46
N ASN A 99 -16.29 14.34 0.35
CA ASN A 99 -15.77 14.10 -1.00
C ASN A 99 -14.49 14.91 -1.29
N PHE A 100 -14.40 16.15 -0.81
CA PHE A 100 -13.17 16.93 -0.89
C PHE A 100 -12.02 16.20 -0.20
N VAL A 101 -12.23 15.70 1.02
CA VAL A 101 -11.20 15.02 1.82
C VAL A 101 -10.71 13.76 1.11
N LEU A 102 -11.62 12.94 0.59
CA LEU A 102 -11.28 11.74 -0.16
C LEU A 102 -10.44 12.05 -1.40
N ILE A 103 -10.95 12.92 -2.29
CA ILE A 103 -10.31 13.22 -3.57
C ILE A 103 -8.98 13.96 -3.38
N TYR A 104 -8.89 14.82 -2.35
CA TYR A 104 -7.64 15.50 -2.03
C TYR A 104 -6.56 14.50 -1.65
N ASN A 105 -6.86 13.56 -0.75
CA ASN A 105 -5.88 12.55 -0.32
C ASN A 105 -5.44 11.64 -1.48
N GLU A 106 -6.36 11.24 -2.37
CA GLU A 106 -6.00 10.51 -3.59
C GLU A 106 -5.06 11.33 -4.51
N ALA A 107 -5.32 12.63 -4.64
CA ALA A 107 -4.49 13.54 -5.44
C ALA A 107 -3.10 13.77 -4.81
N GLU A 108 -3.04 13.88 -3.49
CA GLU A 108 -1.79 14.00 -2.72
C GLU A 108 -0.95 12.73 -2.83
N SER A 109 -1.55 11.55 -2.67
CA SER A 109 -0.85 10.29 -2.92
C SER A 109 -0.28 10.24 -4.33
N ALA A 110 -1.07 10.57 -5.36
CA ALA A 110 -0.58 10.63 -6.74
C ALA A 110 0.58 11.63 -6.90
N GLU A 111 0.55 12.75 -6.18
CA GLU A 111 1.63 13.73 -6.18
C GLU A 111 2.92 13.20 -5.56
N GLU A 112 2.81 12.52 -4.42
CA GLU A 112 3.92 11.88 -3.70
C GLU A 112 4.54 10.74 -4.52
N PHE A 113 3.72 10.02 -5.30
CA PHE A 113 4.18 9.07 -6.31
C PHE A 113 4.84 9.73 -7.55
N GLY A 114 4.91 11.07 -7.61
CA GLY A 114 5.50 11.80 -8.72
C GLY A 114 4.63 11.86 -9.98
N LEU A 115 3.36 11.48 -9.91
CA LEU A 115 2.41 11.50 -11.03
C LEU A 115 1.87 12.91 -11.30
N LYS A 116 2.78 13.84 -11.63
CA LYS A 116 2.47 15.28 -11.73
C LYS A 116 1.42 15.64 -12.79
N GLN A 117 1.25 14.81 -13.82
CA GLN A 117 0.21 14.98 -14.85
C GLN A 117 -1.18 14.51 -14.40
N ILE A 118 -1.27 13.77 -13.29
CA ILE A 118 -2.51 13.22 -12.74
C ILE A 118 -2.97 14.02 -11.53
N CYS A 119 -2.07 14.32 -10.59
CA CYS A 119 -2.42 14.95 -9.31
C CYS A 119 -3.10 16.32 -9.50
N GLY A 120 -2.67 17.12 -10.48
CA GLY A 120 -3.25 18.44 -10.75
C GLY A 120 -4.76 18.39 -11.09
N GLY A 121 -5.19 17.35 -11.83
CA GLY A 121 -6.61 17.12 -12.11
C GLY A 121 -7.39 16.71 -10.85
N GLY A 122 -6.78 15.86 -10.01
CA GLY A 122 -7.33 15.45 -8.72
C GLY A 122 -7.55 16.64 -7.79
N TYR A 123 -6.55 17.50 -7.63
CA TYR A 123 -6.67 18.70 -6.78
C TYR A 123 -7.74 19.67 -7.28
N ARG A 124 -7.84 19.89 -8.59
CA ARG A 124 -8.91 20.72 -9.16
C ARG A 124 -10.30 20.14 -8.84
N LYS A 125 -10.45 18.82 -9.00
CA LYS A 125 -11.69 18.12 -8.69
C LYS A 125 -12.03 18.23 -7.20
N ALA A 126 -11.07 18.00 -6.30
CA ALA A 126 -11.26 18.17 -4.86
C ALA A 126 -11.79 19.58 -4.56
N PHE A 127 -11.11 20.63 -5.05
CA PHE A 127 -11.51 22.01 -4.83
C PHE A 127 -12.93 22.31 -5.33
N GLU A 128 -13.32 21.75 -6.48
CA GLU A 128 -14.66 21.89 -7.03
C GLU A 128 -15.75 21.31 -6.10
N PHE A 129 -15.51 20.12 -5.53
CA PHE A 129 -16.42 19.52 -4.54
C PHE A 129 -16.54 20.40 -3.29
N LEU A 130 -15.42 20.87 -2.74
CA LEU A 130 -15.42 21.72 -1.55
C LEU A 130 -16.27 22.99 -1.75
N ILE A 131 -16.09 23.68 -2.88
CA ILE A 131 -16.83 24.91 -3.17
C ILE A 131 -18.32 24.63 -3.40
N LYS A 132 -18.66 23.58 -4.16
CA LYS A 132 -20.07 23.22 -4.41
C LYS A 132 -20.79 22.87 -3.13
N ASP A 133 -20.21 21.98 -2.32
CA ASP A 133 -20.84 21.51 -1.09
C ASP A 133 -20.95 22.65 -0.06
N TYR A 134 -19.94 23.53 0.02
CA TYR A 134 -20.01 24.76 0.82
C TYR A 134 -21.18 25.66 0.39
N LEU A 135 -21.34 25.91 -0.91
CA LEU A 135 -22.41 26.75 -1.44
C LEU A 135 -23.79 26.12 -1.18
N ILE A 136 -23.94 24.80 -1.31
CA ILE A 136 -25.18 24.09 -0.99
C ILE A 136 -25.51 24.25 0.49
N LYS A 137 -24.54 24.01 1.39
CA LYS A 137 -24.72 24.17 2.84
C LYS A 137 -25.09 25.61 3.21
N LYS A 138 -24.49 26.60 2.54
CA LYS A 138 -24.76 28.03 2.75
C LYS A 138 -26.08 28.52 2.15
N LYS A 139 -26.60 27.89 1.09
CA LYS A 139 -27.88 28.22 0.45
C LYS A 139 -29.09 27.59 1.15
N SER A 140 -28.86 26.59 2.00
CA SER A 140 -29.88 25.93 2.82
C SER A 140 -30.22 26.56 4.21
N PRO A 141 -30.22 27.90 4.47
CA PRO A 141 -30.80 28.45 5.69
C PRO A 141 -32.34 28.52 5.69
N SER A 142 -33.04 28.15 4.61
CA SER A 142 -34.50 28.34 4.53
C SER A 142 -35.18 27.40 3.52
N LEU A 143 -35.34 26.13 3.90
CA LEU A 143 -36.53 25.36 3.54
C LEU A 143 -37.37 25.23 4.81
N LYS A 144 -37.91 26.36 5.28
CA LYS A 144 -39.14 26.31 6.08
C LYS A 144 -40.24 26.03 5.07
N MET A 145 -40.78 24.81 5.10
CA MET A 145 -42.05 24.50 4.48
C MET A 145 -43.11 25.26 5.28
N GLU A 146 -43.63 26.34 4.70
CA GLU A 146 -44.99 26.84 4.98
C GLU A 146 -45.96 26.12 4.04
#